data_AF-A0A660MNK7-F1
#
_entry.id   AF-A0A660MNK7-F1
#
_cell.length_a   1.000
_cell.length_b   1.000
_cell.length_c   1.000
_cell.angle_alpha   90.00
_cell.angle_beta   90.00
_cell.angle_gamma   90.00
#
_symmetry.space_group_name_H-M   'P 1'
#
loop_
_entity.id
_entity.type
_entity.pdbx_description
1 polymer ?
#
loop_
_entity_poly.entity_id
_entity_poly.type
_entity_poly.pdbx_seq_one_letter_code
_entity_poly.pdbx_strand_id
1 'polypeptide(L)'
;MTKQEYITTFLEKVKEVWEPARGFLVLMRYNILREEQIDELFQVFKKVVQSTSDEQKKRKLQRAISVVEKLKQQEQNAEANNFSSELDSILSEQ
;
A
#
# COMPACT_ATOMS: atom_id res chain seq x y z
N MET A 1 -8.02 0.36 12.32
CA MET A 1 -8.21 0.33 10.87
C MET A 1 -8.32 -1.12 10.43
N THR A 2 -8.92 -1.39 9.27
CA THR A 2 -8.93 -2.71 8.61
C THR A 2 -7.83 -2.79 7.54
N LYS A 3 -7.40 -4.00 7.15
CA LYS A 3 -6.48 -4.22 6.00
C LYS A 3 -6.86 -3.42 4.75
N GLN A 4 -8.15 -3.35 4.45
CA GLN A 4 -8.67 -2.61 3.30
C GLN A 4 -8.40 -1.11 3.45
N GLU A 5 -8.59 -0.56 4.64
CA GLU A 5 -8.28 0.84 4.94
C GLU A 5 -6.78 1.13 4.82
N TYR A 6 -5.92 0.24 5.33
CA TYR A 6 -4.46 0.37 5.20
C TYR A 6 -4.02 0.42 3.74
N ILE A 7 -4.47 -0.53 2.93
CA ILE A 7 -4.12 -0.61 1.51
C ILE A 7 -4.71 0.60 0.76
N THR A 8 -5.94 0.99 1.07
CA THR A 8 -6.58 2.16 0.46
C THR A 8 -5.81 3.45 0.78
N THR A 9 -5.48 3.69 2.06
CA THR A 9 -4.67 4.84 2.48
C THR A 9 -3.30 4.83 1.81
N PHE A 10 -2.64 3.68 1.72
CA PHE A 10 -1.39 3.56 0.99
C PHE A 10 -1.54 4.00 -0.47
N LEU A 11 -2.52 3.43 -1.19
CA LEU A 11 -2.75 3.76 -2.59
C LEU A 11 -3.10 5.23 -2.79
N GLU A 12 -3.89 5.84 -1.89
CA GLU A 12 -4.21 7.28 -1.91
C GLU A 12 -2.95 8.15 -1.87
N LYS A 13 -1.96 7.77 -1.06
CA LYS A 13 -0.72 8.53 -0.89
C LYS A 13 0.23 8.39 -2.07
N VAL A 14 0.21 7.23 -2.75
CA VAL A 14 1.13 6.98 -3.87
C VAL A 14 0.54 7.25 -5.26
N LYS A 15 -0.77 7.50 -5.38
CA LYS A 15 -1.46 7.69 -6.66
C LYS A 15 -0.94 8.84 -7.54
N GLU A 16 -0.27 9.82 -6.94
CA GLU A 16 0.32 10.96 -7.67
C GLU A 16 1.73 10.66 -8.19
N VAL A 17 2.41 9.65 -7.63
CA VAL A 17 3.78 9.28 -8.02
C VAL A 17 3.86 7.93 -8.74
N TRP A 18 2.82 7.10 -8.59
CA TRP A 18 2.71 5.78 -9.17
C TRP A 18 1.32 5.60 -9.80
N GLU A 19 1.24 5.85 -11.11
CA GLU A 19 0.00 5.84 -11.89
C GLU A 19 -0.88 4.59 -11.66
N PRO A 20 -0.34 3.35 -11.57
CA PRO A 20 -1.17 2.17 -11.33
C PRO A 20 -1.99 2.23 -10.02
N ALA A 21 -1.57 2.99 -9.00
CA ALA A 21 -2.34 3.11 -7.77
C ALA A 21 -3.73 3.71 -7.97
N ARG A 22 -3.93 4.56 -8.98
CA ARG A 22 -5.26 5.09 -9.32
C ARG A 22 -6.20 3.97 -9.74
N GLY A 23 -5.73 3.03 -10.58
CA GLY A 23 -6.51 1.86 -10.99
C GLY A 23 -6.83 0.93 -9.81
N PHE A 24 -5.85 0.69 -8.94
CA PHE A 24 -6.06 -0.14 -7.75
C PHE A 24 -7.03 0.51 -6.74
N LEU A 25 -7.01 1.83 -6.56
CA LEU A 25 -7.95 2.55 -5.69
C LEU A 25 -9.40 2.36 -6.13
N VAL A 26 -9.64 2.41 -7.45
CA VAL A 26 -10.97 2.21 -8.01
C VAL A 26 -11.49 0.82 -7.59
N LEU A 27 -10.66 -0.22 -7.72
CA LEU A 27 -11.03 -1.59 -7.33
C LEU A 27 -11.31 -1.72 -5.82
N MET A 28 -10.54 -1.04 -4.98
CA MET A 28 -10.69 -1.06 -3.51
C MET A 28 -11.93 -0.32 -3.02
N ARG A 29 -12.33 0.77 -3.69
CA ARG A 29 -13.46 1.64 -3.28
C ARG A 29 -14.82 1.04 -3.59
N TYR A 30 -14.94 0.17 -4.59
CA TYR A 30 -16.23 -0.45 -4.91
C TYR A 30 -16.69 -1.51 -3.90
N ASN A 31 -15.91 -1.80 -2.86
CA ASN A 31 -16.21 -2.76 -1.78
C ASN A 31 -16.72 -4.13 -2.26
N ILE A 32 -16.34 -4.50 -3.49
CA ILE A 32 -16.72 -5.72 -4.20
C ILE A 32 -15.73 -6.87 -3.96
N LEU A 33 -14.60 -6.57 -3.31
CA LEU A 33 -13.54 -7.53 -3.05
C LEU A 33 -13.70 -8.13 -1.66
N ARG A 34 -13.72 -9.46 -1.59
CA ARG A 34 -13.59 -10.19 -0.33
C ARG A 34 -12.15 -10.08 0.19
N GLU A 35 -11.94 -10.35 1.48
CA GLU A 35 -10.61 -10.23 2.12
C GLU A 35 -9.50 -11.01 1.38
N GLU A 36 -9.80 -12.23 0.91
CA GLU A 36 -8.88 -13.03 0.09
C GLU A 36 -8.49 -12.34 -1.23
N GLN A 37 -9.45 -11.66 -1.87
CA GLN A 37 -9.22 -10.95 -3.13
C GLN A 37 -8.44 -9.65 -2.90
N ILE A 38 -8.60 -9.02 -1.74
CA ILE A 38 -7.78 -7.87 -1.33
C ILE A 38 -6.32 -8.30 -1.18
N ASP A 39 -6.09 -9.49 -0.61
CA ASP A 39 -4.75 -10.05 -0.46
C ASP A 39 -4.11 -10.41 -1.79
N GLU A 40 -4.87 -11.04 -2.70
CA GLU A 40 -4.41 -11.30 -4.07
C GLU A 40 -4.08 -10.01 -4.82
N LEU A 41 -4.94 -8.99 -4.70
CA LEU A 41 -4.70 -7.68 -5.30
C LEU A 41 -3.43 -7.03 -4.75
N PHE A 42 -3.18 -7.17 -3.45
CA PHE A 42 -1.97 -6.68 -2.82
C PHE A 42 -0.70 -7.43 -3.29
N GLN A 43 -0.80 -8.72 -3.62
CA GLN A 43 0.29 -9.45 -4.27
C GLN A 43 0.54 -8.96 -5.71
N VAL A 44 -0.52 -8.66 -6.47
CA VAL A 44 -0.39 -8.04 -7.79
C VAL A 44 0.31 -6.70 -7.68
N PHE A 45 -0.11 -5.85 -6.73
CA PHE A 45 0.52 -4.58 -6.42
C PHE A 45 2.04 -4.72 -6.22
N LYS A 46 2.49 -5.67 -5.38
CA LYS A 46 3.91 -5.96 -5.15
C LYS A 46 4.66 -6.34 -6.43
N LYS A 47 4.08 -7.19 -7.29
CA LYS A 47 4.68 -7.57 -8.57
C LYS A 47 4.83 -6.37 -9.52
N VAL A 48 3.82 -5.49 -9.58
CA VAL A 48 3.88 -4.30 -10.44
C VAL A 48 4.93 -3.32 -9.94
N VAL A 49 5.07 -3.14 -8.62
CA VAL A 49 6.17 -2.33 -8.05
C VAL A 49 7.53 -2.89 -8.42
N GLN A 50 7.73 -4.22 -8.35
CA GLN A 50 8.99 -4.85 -8.76
C GLN A 50 9.33 -4.61 -10.25
N SER A 51 8.31 -4.47 -11.10
CA SER A 51 8.46 -4.18 -12.54
C SER A 51 8.68 -2.70 -12.88
N THR A 52 8.66 -1.81 -11.88
CA THR A 52 8.89 -0.37 -12.10
C THR A 52 10.35 -0.12 -12.49
N SER A 53 10.57 0.60 -13.59
CA SER A 53 11.91 0.90 -14.15
C SER A 53 12.66 2.01 -13.41
N ASP A 54 11.92 2.90 -12.74
CA ASP A 54 12.48 3.96 -11.90
C ASP A 54 12.90 3.37 -10.53
N GLU A 55 14.20 3.15 -10.35
CA GLU A 55 14.76 2.53 -9.15
C GLU A 55 14.54 3.37 -7.87
N GLN A 56 14.49 4.70 -7.96
CA GLN A 56 14.22 5.55 -6.81
C GLN A 56 12.75 5.43 -6.38
N LYS A 57 11.81 5.48 -7.33
CA LYS A 57 10.39 5.22 -7.05
C LYS A 57 10.16 3.81 -6.55
N LYS A 58 10.78 2.80 -7.16
CA LYS A 58 10.70 1.40 -6.75
C LYS A 58 11.13 1.22 -5.29
N ARG A 59 12.25 1.81 -4.87
CA ARG A 59 12.70 1.75 -3.47
C ARG A 59 11.71 2.39 -2.50
N LYS A 60 11.14 3.55 -2.83
CA LYS A 60 10.13 4.23 -1.99
C LYS A 60 8.86 3.37 -1.86
N LEU A 61 8.38 2.84 -2.98
CA LEU A 61 7.21 1.94 -3.00
C LEU A 61 7.47 0.63 -2.24
N GLN A 62 8.66 0.05 -2.36
CA GLN A 62 9.05 -1.15 -1.59
C GLN A 62 9.10 -0.89 -0.09
N ARG A 63 9.65 0.24 0.35
CA ARG A 63 9.63 0.62 1.78
C ARG A 63 8.19 0.77 2.29
N ALA A 64 7.34 1.43 1.52
CA ALA A 64 5.94 1.59 1.86
C ALA A 64 5.16 0.25 1.89
N ILE A 65 5.43 -0.67 0.95
CA ILE A 65 4.92 -2.05 0.99
C ILE A 65 5.28 -2.73 2.30
N SER A 66 6.55 -2.66 2.71
CA SER A 66 7.04 -3.33 3.91
C SER A 66 6.35 -2.81 5.18
N VAL A 67 6.00 -1.53 5.23
CA VAL A 67 5.23 -0.94 6.34
C VAL A 67 3.80 -1.50 6.36
N VAL A 68 3.13 -1.59 5.21
CA VAL A 68 1.78 -2.21 5.10
C VAL A 68 1.82 -3.69 5.53
N GLU A 69 2.86 -4.43 5.14
CA GLU A 69 3.02 -5.84 5.54
C GLU A 69 3.26 -6.01 7.04
N LYS A 70 4.11 -5.17 7.65
CA LYS A 70 4.32 -5.16 9.10
C LYS A 70 3.03 -4.88 9.84
N LEU A 71 2.23 -3.93 9.36
CA LEU A 71 0.95 -3.60 9.98
C LEU A 71 -0.09 -4.70 9.81
N LYS A 72 -0.11 -5.36 8.65
CA LYS A 72 -0.96 -6.52 8.43
C LYS A 72 -0.61 -7.70 9.35
N GLN A 73 0.67 -7.82 9.75
CA GLN A 73 1.12 -8.75 10.80
C GLN A 73 0.78 -8.23 12.21
N GLN A 74 0.84 -6.92 12.45
CA GLN A 74 0.50 -6.28 13.72
C GLN A 74 -0.99 -6.09 13.96
N GLU A 75 -1.88 -6.22 12.97
CA GLU A 75 -3.33 -6.36 13.22
C GLU A 75 -3.64 -7.66 13.99
N GLN A 76 -2.72 -8.61 14.06
CA GLN A 76 -2.77 -9.73 15.01
C GLN A 76 -2.30 -9.34 16.43
N ASN A 77 -1.67 -8.17 16.62
CA ASN A 77 -1.10 -7.63 17.86
C ASN A 77 -1.22 -6.07 17.95
N ALA A 78 -2.42 -5.57 18.28
CA ALA A 78 -2.81 -4.33 18.98
C ALA A 78 -2.09 -2.95 18.83
N GLU A 79 -1.09 -2.69 17.97
CA GLU A 79 -0.44 -1.36 17.88
C GLU A 79 -0.41 -0.81 16.44
N ALA A 80 -1.47 -0.11 16.04
CA ALA A 80 -1.70 0.28 14.64
C ALA A 80 -1.76 1.81 14.40
N ASN A 81 -1.41 2.63 15.41
CA ASN A 81 -1.72 4.07 15.42
C ASN A 81 -0.77 4.98 14.62
N ASN A 82 0.39 4.49 14.15
CA ASN A 82 1.43 5.35 13.54
C ASN A 82 1.60 5.21 12.02
N PHE A 83 0.77 4.40 11.35
CA PHE A 83 0.92 4.07 9.93
C PHE A 83 0.97 5.27 8.98
N SER A 84 0.02 6.19 9.13
CA SER A 84 -0.12 7.32 8.20
C SER A 84 1.16 8.17 8.20
N SER A 85 1.66 8.48 9.38
CA SER A 85 2.85 9.30 9.61
C SER A 85 4.11 8.63 9.05
N GLU A 86 4.24 7.31 9.20
CA GLU A 86 5.38 6.55 8.68
C GLU A 86 5.40 6.52 7.15
N LEU A 87 4.23 6.35 6.52
CA LEU A 87 4.11 6.47 5.06
C LEU A 87 4.48 7.87 4.56
N ASP A 88 4.03 8.93 5.23
CA ASP A 88 4.37 10.30 4.82
C ASP A 88 5.88 10.53 4.88
N SER A 89 6.56 10.03 5.93
CA SER A 89 8.02 10.11 6.03
C SER A 89 8.71 9.43 4.84
N ILE A 90 8.33 8.20 4.51
CA ILE A 90 8.95 7.42 3.42
C ILE A 90 8.76 8.09 2.07
N LEU A 91 7.58 8.67 1.83
CA LEU A 91 7.26 9.31 0.57
C LEU A 91 7.87 10.71 0.43
N SER A 92 8.15 11.37 1.57
CA SER A 92 8.76 12.71 1.62
C SER A 92 10.30 12.71 1.57
N GLU A 93 10.96 11.60 1.91
CA GLU A 93 12.42 11.46 1.73
C GLU A 93 12.79 11.70 0.27
N GLN A 94 13.67 12.69 -0.01
CA GLN A 94 14.13 13.02 -1.36
C GLN A 94 15.00 11.90 -1.95
#